data_AF-A0A1J0LRM7-F1
#
_entry.id   AF-A0A1J0LRM7-F1
#
_cell.length_a   1.000
_cell.length_b   1.000
_cell.length_c   1.000
_cell.angle_alpha   90.00
_cell.angle_beta   90.00
_cell.angle_gamma   90.00
#
_symmetry.space_group_name_H-M   'P 1'
#
loop_
_entity.id
_entity.type
_entity.pdbx_description
1 polymer ?
#
loop_
_entity_poly.entity_id
_entity_poly.type
_entity_poly.pdbx_seq_one_letter_code
_entity_poly.pdbx_strand_id
1 'polypeptide(L)' 'MEKFFGFMLFLTMAMCGFWLLTFLVSFLPAWLTGQVGERFDKLNKGKRAEAYQEPLEVLYKKEN' A
#
# COMPACT_ATOMS: atom_id res chain seq x y z
N MET A 1 40.14 0.88 31.32
CA MET A 1 38.68 0.59 31.41
C MET A 1 37.91 0.93 30.11
N GLU A 2 38.52 1.51 29.07
CA GLU A 2 37.78 2.14 27.96
C GLU A 2 37.69 1.29 26.67
N LYS A 3 38.29 0.09 26.67
CA LYS A 3 38.56 -0.68 25.45
C LYS A 3 37.31 -1.14 24.68
N PHE A 4 36.16 -1.24 25.33
CA PHE A 4 34.92 -1.77 24.72
C PHE A 4 33.96 -0.68 24.24
N PHE A 5 34.29 0.60 24.44
CA PHE A 5 33.38 1.71 24.13
C PHE A 5 33.07 1.82 22.62
N GLY A 6 34.08 1.58 21.76
CA GLY A 6 33.89 1.56 20.31
C GLY A 6 33.03 0.39 19.82
N PHE A 7 33.19 -0.80 20.40
CA PHE A 7 32.39 -1.98 20.05
C PHE A 7 30.92 -1.83 20.48
N MET A 8 30.70 -1.24 21.65
CA MET A 8 29.35 -1.00 22.17
C MET A 8 28.59 0.05 21.33
N LEU A 9 29.29 1.09 20.87
CA LEU A 9 28.71 2.08 19.94
C LEU A 9 28.38 1.45 18.59
N PHE A 10 29.23 0.55 18.07
CA PHE A 10 28.97 -0.15 16.82
C PHE A 10 27.72 -1.04 16.90
N LEU A 11 27.58 -1.82 17.98
CA LEU A 11 26.37 -2.64 18.21
C LEU A 11 25.12 -1.77 18.36
N THR A 12 25.23 -0.68 19.11
CA THR A 12 24.11 0.23 19.37
C THR A 12 23.68 0.94 18.10
N MET A 13 24.61 1.46 17.28
CA MET A 13 24.26 2.08 16.01
C MET A 13 23.76 1.09 14.96
N ALA A 14 24.28 -0.15 14.95
CA ALA A 14 23.73 -1.20 14.09
C ALA A 14 22.26 -1.50 14.44
N MET A 15 21.92 -1.56 15.73
CA MET A 15 20.54 -1.74 16.18
C MET A 15 19.67 -0.48 15.98
N CYS A 16 20.18 0.72 16.29
CA CYS A 16 19.43 1.98 16.16
C CYS A 16 19.19 2.35 14.70
N GLY A 17 20.19 2.18 13.82
CA GLY A 17 20.05 2.41 12.40
C GLY A 17 19.03 1.46 11.77
N PHE A 18 19.04 0.18 12.18
CA PHE A 18 18.03 -0.78 11.75
C PHE A 18 16.63 -0.40 12.23
N TRP A 19 16.47 -0.03 13.50
CA TRP A 19 15.18 0.41 14.04
C TRP A 19 14.65 1.69 13.39
N LEU A 20 15.53 2.64 13.05
CA LEU A 20 15.15 3.89 12.37
C LEU A 20 14.51 3.59 11.00
N LEU A 21 15.08 2.65 10.24
CA LEU A 21 14.55 2.23 8.95
C LEU A 21 13.21 1.49 9.08
N THR A 22 13.08 0.60 10.08
CA THR A 22 11.81 -0.10 10.35
C THR A 22 10.68 0.87 10.72
N PHE A 23 10.98 1.93 11.46
CA PHE A 23 9.98 2.93 11.82
C PHE A 23 9.50 3.71 10.59
N LEU A 24 10.42 4.11 9.71
CA LEU A 24 10.10 4.82 8.46
C LEU A 24 9.25 3.95 7.52
N VAL A 25 9.62 2.67 7.38
CA VAL A 25 8.88 1.71 6.54
C VAL A 25 7.56 1.29 7.17
N SER A 26 7.40 1.25 8.49
CA SER A 26 6.11 0.89 9.13
C SER A 26 5.09 2.01 9.04
N PHE A 27 5.53 3.27 9.03
CA PHE A 27 4.63 4.42 8.97
C PHE A 27 4.07 4.64 7.55
N LEU A 28 4.85 4.34 6.51
CA LEU A 28 4.46 4.50 5.10
C LEU A 28 3.22 3.68 4.66
N PRO A 29 3.15 2.34 4.87
CA PRO A 29 2.03 1.52 4.43
C PRO A 29 0.74 1.83 5.19
N ALA A 30 0.81 2.25 6.45
CA ALA A 30 -0.40 2.62 7.21
C ALA A 30 -1.20 3.76 6.54
N TRP A 31 -0.54 4.66 5.79
CA TRP A 31 -1.19 5.75 5.05
C TRP A 31 -1.40 5.40 3.57
N LEU A 32 -0.51 4.62 2.96
CA LEU A 32 -0.61 4.22 1.54
C LEU A 32 -1.65 3.13 1.28
N THR A 33 -1.92 2.26 2.25
CA THR A 33 -2.84 1.12 2.08
C THR A 33 -4.27 1.58 1.78
N GLY A 34 -4.71 2.71 2.37
CA GLY A 34 -6.03 3.28 2.08
C GLY A 34 -6.16 3.83 0.65
N GLN A 35 -5.13 4.51 0.15
CA GLN A 35 -5.14 5.12 -1.19
C GLN A 35 -4.95 4.08 -2.31
N VAL A 36 -4.11 3.07 -2.10
CA VAL A 36 -3.85 2.01 -3.08
C VAL A 36 -5.07 1.09 -3.24
N GLY A 37 -5.73 0.73 -2.14
CA GLY A 37 -6.93 -0.11 -2.17
C GLY A 37 -8.08 0.51 -2.99
N GLU A 38 -8.28 1.82 -2.87
CA GLU A 38 -9.32 2.55 -3.60
C GLU A 38 -9.08 2.61 -5.12
N ARG A 39 -7.81 2.65 -5.55
CA ARG A 39 -7.45 2.64 -6.98
C ARG A 39 -7.61 1.25 -7.59
N PHE A 40 -7.28 0.19 -6.85
CA PHE A 40 -7.51 -1.20 -7.27
C PHE A 40 -8.99 -1.54 -7.39
N ASP A 41 -9.83 -1.07 -6.46
CA ASP A 41 -11.28 -1.31 -6.49
C ASP A 41 -11.94 -0.60 -7.69
N LYS A 42 -11.53 0.63 -8.01
CA LYS A 42 -12.02 1.35 -9.21
C LYS A 42 -11.66 0.64 -10.52
N LEU A 43 -10.46 0.07 -10.63
CA LEU A 43 -10.04 -0.72 -11.81
C LEU A 43 -10.88 -2.00 -11.97
N ASN A 44 -11.25 -2.66 -10.88
CA ASN A 44 -12.13 -3.83 -10.91
C ASN A 44 -13.60 -3.47 -11.17
N LYS A 45 -14.08 -2.34 -10.63
CA LYS A 45 -15.45 -1.85 -10.84
C LYS A 45 -15.67 -1.33 -12.26
N GLY A 46 -14.68 -0.69 -12.88
CA GLY A 46 -14.76 -0.24 -14.28
C GLY A 46 -15.04 -1.41 -15.25
N LYS A 47 -14.35 -2.54 -15.07
CA LYS A 47 -14.58 -3.75 -15.88
C LYS A 47 -15.96 -4.38 -15.68
N ARG A 48 -16.55 -4.24 -14.50
CA ARG A 48 -17.89 -4.76 -14.17
C ARG A 48 -19.01 -3.81 -14.59
N ALA A 49 -18.76 -2.51 -14.54
CA ALA A 49 -19.69 -1.49 -15.02
C ALA A 49 -19.83 -1.58 -16.55
N GLU A 50 -18.71 -1.69 -17.26
CA GLU A 50 -18.70 -1.86 -18.73
C GLU A 50 -19.38 -3.17 -19.16
N ALA A 51 -19.17 -4.26 -18.42
CA ALA A 51 -19.86 -5.55 -18.64
C ALA A 51 -21.37 -5.54 -18.32
N TYR A 52 -21.85 -4.63 -17.47
CA TYR A 52 -23.28 -4.44 -17.18
C TYR A 52 -23.93 -3.40 -18.10
N GLN A 53 -23.16 -2.48 -18.68
CA GLN A 53 -23.65 -1.44 -19.60
C GLN A 53 -24.19 -2.05 -20.91
N GLU A 54 -23.41 -2.98 -21.48
CA GLU A 54 -23.74 -3.68 -22.74
C GLU A 54 -25.11 -4.40 -22.72
N PRO A 55 -25.45 -5.22 -21.71
CA PRO A 55 -26.78 -5.86 -21.69
C PRO A 55 -27.91 -4.87 -21.45
N LEU A 56 -27.71 -3.79 -20.66
CA LEU A 56 -28.78 -2.85 -20.34
C LEU A 56 -29.18 -1.96 -21.53
N GLU A 57 -28.24 -1.57 -22.38
CA GLU A 57 -28.56 -0.83 -23.62
C GLU A 57 -29.33 -1.69 -24.63
N VAL A 58 -29.00 -2.99 -24.71
CA VAL A 58 -29.72 -3.94 -25.57
C VAL A 58 -31.14 -4.20 -25.06
N LEU A 59 -31.33 -4.24 -23.74
CA LEU A 59 -32.68 -4.38 -23.15
C LEU A 59 -33.52 -3.12 -23.37
N TYR A 60 -32.95 -1.93 -23.20
CA TYR A 60 -33.68 -0.66 -23.38
C TYR A 60 -34.11 -0.45 -24.84
N LYS A 61 -33.30 -0.89 -25.80
CA LYS A 61 -33.61 -0.76 -27.24
C LYS A 61 -34.63 -1.78 -27.75
N LYS A 62 -34.95 -2.80 -26.96
CA LYS A 62 -35.92 -3.85 -27.33
C LYS A 62 -37.35 -3.51 -26.88
N GLU A 63 -37.52 -2.57 -25.96
CA GLU A 63 -38.80 -2.19 -25.35
C GLU A 63 -39.45 -0.95 -26.02
N ASN A 64 -38.76 -0.31 -26.97
CA ASN A 64 -39.23 0.83 -27.77
C ASN A 64 -39.28 0.45 -29.25
#